data_AF-A0A6P0T0D4-F1
#
_entry.id   AF-A0A6P0T0D4-F1
#
_cell.length_a   1.000
_cell.length_b   1.000
_cell.length_c   1.000
_cell.angle_alpha   90.00
_cell.angle_beta   90.00
_cell.angle_gamma   90.00
#
_symmetry.space_group_name_H-M   'P 1'
#
loop_
_entity.id
_entity.type
_entity.pdbx_description
1 polymer ?
#
loop_
_entity_poly.entity_id
_entity_poly.type
_entity_poly.pdbx_seq_one_letter_code
_entity_poly.pdbx_strand_id
1 'polypeptide(L)'
;LPIATGVIEGACRDLIKDRMDITGARWSLQGAEAVLRLRSLYKSGDWHQYWQFHLKQEYQRNHHVLYLDGVPLMKRLLYARCSTTAPTTLPITV
;
A
#
# COMPACT_ATOMS: atom_id res chain seq x y z
N LEU A 1 26.20 -16.44 33.92
CA LEU A 1 25.26 -16.27 32.79
C LEU A 1 25.84 -15.21 31.86
N PRO A 2 26.07 -15.48 30.57
CA PRO A 2 26.48 -14.42 29.67
C PRO A 2 25.28 -13.49 29.49
N ILE A 3 25.47 -12.20 29.76
CA ILE A 3 24.49 -11.18 29.43
C ILE A 3 24.52 -11.09 27.89
N ALA A 4 23.51 -11.64 27.21
CA ALA A 4 23.42 -11.68 25.75
C ALA A 4 23.21 -10.30 25.09
N THR A 5 23.68 -9.24 25.72
CA THR A 5 23.59 -7.84 25.27
C THR A 5 24.18 -7.67 23.87
N GLY A 6 25.29 -8.33 23.53
CA GLY A 6 25.90 -8.17 22.20
C GLY A 6 25.01 -8.59 21.03
N VAL A 7 24.22 -9.67 21.19
CA VAL A 7 23.30 -10.14 20.16
C VAL A 7 22.09 -9.19 20.03
N ILE A 8 21.60 -8.71 21.18
CA ILE A 8 20.49 -7.75 21.24
C ILE A 8 20.91 -6.40 20.64
N GLU A 9 22.08 -5.90 20.98
CA GLU A 9 22.66 -4.66 20.43
C GLU A 9 22.92 -4.77 18.93
N GLY A 10 23.41 -5.92 18.47
CA GLY A 10 23.60 -6.20 17.05
C GLY A 10 22.28 -6.14 16.28
N ALA A 11 21.23 -6.76 16.80
CA ALA A 11 19.90 -6.72 16.19
C ALA A 11 19.29 -5.31 16.18
N CYS A 12 19.38 -4.57 17.28
CA CYS A 12 18.89 -3.19 17.36
C CYS A 12 19.64 -2.25 16.40
N ARG A 13 20.96 -2.43 16.24
CA ARG A 13 21.76 -1.65 15.30
C ARG A 13 21.31 -1.89 13.86
N ASP A 14 21.18 -3.15 13.46
CA ASP A 14 20.76 -3.52 12.11
C ASP A 14 19.31 -3.07 11.81
N LEU A 15 18.36 -3.33 12.73
CA LEU A 15 16.94 -3.02 12.52
C LEU A 15 16.63 -1.53 12.59
N ILE A 16 17.23 -0.80 13.54
CA ILE A 16 16.88 0.61 13.82
C ILE A 16 17.91 1.54 13.19
N LYS A 17 19.19 1.40 13.57
CA LYS A 17 20.22 2.39 13.28
C LYS A 17 20.47 2.56 11.79
N ASP A 18 20.54 1.46 11.04
CA ASP A 18 20.84 1.49 9.61
C ASP A 18 19.85 2.31 8.76
N ARG A 19 18.62 2.53 9.26
CA ARG A 19 17.59 3.27 8.51
C ARG A 19 17.17 4.57 9.17
N MET A 20 17.14 4.61 10.50
CA MET A 20 16.67 5.77 11.26
C MET A 20 17.77 6.81 11.46
N ASP A 21 19.04 6.42 11.44
CA ASP A 21 20.20 7.31 11.68
C ASP A 21 20.81 7.85 10.37
N ILE A 22 20.04 7.81 9.27
CA ILE A 22 20.47 8.38 7.99
C ILE A 22 20.32 9.90 8.03
N THR A 23 21.42 10.62 7.84
CA THR A 23 21.43 12.09 7.80
C THR A 23 20.39 12.63 6.81
N GLY A 24 19.56 13.57 7.27
CA GLY A 24 18.51 14.20 6.44
C GLY A 24 17.21 13.40 6.32
N ALA A 25 17.13 12.18 6.88
CA ALA A 25 15.87 11.45 6.94
C ALA A 25 14.93 12.09 7.99
N ARG A 26 13.66 12.28 7.61
CA ARG A 26 12.60 12.75 8.52
C ARG A 26 11.62 11.63 8.76
N TRP A 27 11.43 11.27 10.02
CA TRP A 27 10.57 10.19 10.43
C TRP A 27 9.44 10.72 11.32
N SER A 28 8.19 10.42 10.95
CA SER A 28 7.10 10.44 11.93
C SER A 28 7.14 9.15 12.74
N LEU A 29 6.61 9.16 13.97
CA LEU A 29 6.55 7.96 14.81
C LEU A 29 5.86 6.79 14.09
N GLN A 30 4.73 7.08 13.44
CA GLN A 30 3.98 6.10 12.65
C GLN A 30 4.77 5.56 11.46
N GLY A 31 5.49 6.44 10.74
CA GLY A 31 6.32 6.03 9.60
C GLY A 31 7.52 5.20 10.01
N ALA A 32 8.19 5.58 11.11
CA ALA A 32 9.30 4.83 11.68
C ALA A 32 8.84 3.42 12.10
N GLU A 33 7.75 3.34 12.86
CA GLU A 33 7.21 2.08 13.35
C GLU A 33 6.78 1.15 12.20
N ALA A 34 6.12 1.69 11.17
CA ALA A 34 5.73 0.91 9.99
C ALA A 34 6.95 0.31 9.27
N VAL A 35 8.02 1.10 9.08
CA VAL A 35 9.25 0.62 8.45
C VAL A 35 9.96 -0.41 9.32
N LEU A 36 10.02 -0.22 10.64
CA LEU A 36 10.64 -1.19 11.55
C LEU A 36 9.91 -2.54 11.51
N ARG A 37 8.57 -2.55 11.53
CA ARG A 37 7.77 -3.77 11.37
C ARG A 37 8.02 -4.47 10.04
N LEU A 38 8.15 -3.71 8.96
CA LEU A 38 8.46 -4.27 7.65
C LEU A 38 9.85 -4.94 7.62
N ARG A 39 10.85 -4.27 8.20
CA ARG A 39 12.22 -4.79 8.29
C ARG A 39 12.30 -6.02 9.20
N SER A 40 11.57 -6.05 10.32
CA SER A 40 11.53 -7.22 11.20
C SER A 40 10.93 -8.42 10.48
N LEU A 41 9.83 -8.22 9.74
CA LEU A 41 9.23 -9.29 8.92
C LEU A 41 10.20 -9.84 7.87
N TYR A 42 10.95 -8.94 7.22
CA TYR A 42 11.95 -9.34 6.23
C TYR A 42 13.08 -10.16 6.86
N LYS A 43 13.61 -9.71 8.01
CA LYS A 43 14.70 -10.40 8.71
C LYS A 43 14.27 -11.73 9.33
N SER A 44 13.00 -11.87 9.73
CA SER A 44 12.43 -13.15 10.19
C SER A 44 12.20 -14.16 9.06
N GLY A 45 12.21 -13.73 7.80
CA GLY A 45 11.96 -14.59 6.63
C GLY A 45 10.47 -14.72 6.24
N ASP A 46 9.57 -14.09 6.99
CA ASP A 46 8.11 -14.18 6.81
C ASP A 46 7.57 -13.25 5.71
N TRP A 47 8.46 -12.61 4.95
CA TRP A 47 8.12 -11.62 3.93
C TRP A 47 7.08 -12.13 2.93
N HIS A 48 7.27 -13.34 2.40
CA HIS A 48 6.41 -13.87 1.34
C HIS A 48 4.98 -14.09 1.82
N GLN A 49 4.81 -14.66 3.02
CA GLN A 49 3.49 -14.89 3.61
C GLN A 49 2.80 -13.57 3.93
N TYR A 50 3.54 -12.61 4.51
CA TYR A 50 3.01 -11.28 4.78
C TYR A 50 2.60 -10.56 3.49
N TRP A 51 3.41 -10.63 2.43
CA TRP A 51 3.14 -9.96 1.17
C TRP A 51 1.85 -10.45 0.50
N GLN A 52 1.63 -11.77 0.49
CA GLN A 52 0.38 -12.35 -0.02
C GLN A 52 -0.84 -11.88 0.77
N PHE A 53 -0.73 -11.87 2.10
CA PHE A 53 -1.78 -11.33 2.97
C PHE A 53 -2.04 -9.84 2.69
N HIS A 54 -0.98 -9.04 2.60
CA HIS A 54 -1.05 -7.61 2.36
C HIS A 54 -1.75 -7.30 1.04
N LEU A 55 -1.36 -7.97 -0.06
CA LEU A 55 -2.02 -7.82 -1.36
C LEU A 55 -3.51 -8.14 -1.32
N LYS A 56 -3.91 -9.21 -0.61
CA LYS A 56 -5.33 -9.55 -0.44
C LYS A 56 -6.09 -8.48 0.33
N GLN A 57 -5.47 -7.92 1.38
CA GLN A 57 -6.08 -6.85 2.18
C GLN A 57 -6.17 -5.53 1.40
N GLU A 58 -5.11 -5.15 0.68
CA GLU A 58 -5.11 -3.98 -0.21
C GLU A 58 -6.16 -4.13 -1.31
N TYR A 59 -6.29 -5.34 -1.86
CA TYR A 59 -7.34 -5.63 -2.83
C TYR A 59 -8.72 -5.36 -2.23
N GLN A 60 -9.00 -5.89 -1.03
CA GLN A 60 -10.29 -5.70 -0.36
C GLN A 60 -10.59 -4.23 0.00
N ARG A 61 -9.60 -3.48 0.48
CA ARG A 61 -9.78 -2.10 0.97
C ARG A 61 -9.91 -1.09 -0.17
N ASN A 62 -8.99 -1.16 -1.12
CA ASN A 62 -8.79 -0.07 -2.09
C ASN A 62 -9.26 -0.45 -3.50
N HIS A 63 -9.19 -1.73 -3.84
CA HIS A 63 -9.35 -2.18 -5.23
C HIS A 63 -10.63 -2.98 -5.49
N HIS A 64 -11.31 -3.48 -4.45
CA HIS A 64 -12.52 -4.27 -4.59
C HIS A 64 -13.57 -3.50 -5.40
N VAL A 65 -13.87 -2.26 -5.01
CA VAL A 65 -14.82 -1.38 -5.72
C VAL A 65 -14.32 -1.02 -7.13
N LEU A 66 -13.01 -1.01 -7.36
CA LEU A 66 -12.40 -0.62 -8.64
C LEU A 66 -12.42 -1.74 -9.69
N TYR A 67 -12.41 -3.01 -9.26
CA TYR A 67 -12.35 -4.16 -10.15
C TYR A 67 -13.62 -5.03 -10.16
N LEU A 68 -14.65 -4.71 -9.37
CA LEU A 68 -15.94 -5.42 -9.37
C LEU A 68 -16.55 -5.59 -10.77
N ASP A 69 -16.37 -4.61 -11.66
CA ASP A 69 -16.90 -4.63 -13.02
C ASP A 69 -15.88 -5.13 -14.07
N GLY A 70 -14.67 -5.55 -13.67
CA GLY A 70 -13.60 -5.96 -14.59
C GLY A 70 -13.01 -4.84 -15.45
N VAL A 71 -13.46 -3.59 -15.25
CA VAL A 71 -13.02 -2.42 -16.01
C VAL A 71 -12.18 -1.51 -15.10
N PRO A 72 -10.85 -1.38 -15.30
CA PRO A 72 -10.06 -0.42 -14.54
C PRO A 72 -10.61 1.00 -14.76
N LEU A 73 -10.73 1.81 -13.70
CA LEU A 73 -11.31 3.17 -13.72
C LEU A 73 -10.80 4.07 -14.86
N MET A 74 -9.56 3.89 -15.31
CA MET A 74 -9.02 4.60 -16.49
C MET A 74 -9.88 4.40 -17.74
N LYS A 75 -10.46 3.21 -17.95
CA LYS A 75 -11.42 2.95 -19.03
C LYS A 75 -12.83 3.46 -18.70
N ARG A 76 -13.21 3.53 -17.42
CA ARG A 76 -14.54 4.01 -16.99
C ARG A 76 -14.72 5.50 -17.25
N LEU A 77 -13.69 6.33 -17.08
CA LEU A 77 -13.73 7.76 -17.42
C LEU A 77 -13.83 8.02 -18.93
N LEU A 78 -13.32 7.12 -19.76
CA LEU A 78 -13.48 7.16 -21.22
C LEU A 78 -14.90 6.72 -21.62
N TYR A 79 -15.41 5.61 -21.05
CA TYR A 79 -16.74 5.09 -21.37
C TYR A 79 -17.87 6.04 -20.91
N ALA A 80 -17.77 6.59 -19.69
CA ALA A 80 -18.77 7.52 -19.16
C ALA A 80 -18.85 8.86 -19.93
N ARG A 81 -17.78 9.24 -20.65
CA ARG A 81 -17.77 10.43 -21.50
C ARG A 81 -18.32 10.17 -22.91
N CYS A 82 -18.36 8.91 -23.33
CA CYS A 82 -18.88 8.48 -24.63
C CYS A 82 -20.36 8.05 -24.59
N SER A 83 -20.99 7.96 -23.41
CA SER A 83 -22.40 7.60 -23.24
C SER A 83 -23.29 8.78 -22.83
N THR A 84 -23.01 9.99 -23.32
CA THR A 84 -24.08 11.00 -23.42
C THR A 84 -24.88 10.65 -24.67
N THR A 85 -25.88 9.79 -24.50
CA THR A 85 -26.95 9.62 -25.47
C THR A 85 -27.42 11.02 -25.88
N ALA A 86 -27.40 11.30 -27.18
CA ALA A 86 -27.84 12.58 -27.72
C ALA A 86 -29.21 12.94 -27.14
N PRO A 87 -29.46 14.21 -26.74
CA PRO A 87 -30.77 14.60 -26.25
C PRO A 87 -31.79 14.35 -27.37
N THR A 88 -32.72 13.45 -27.10
CA THR A 88 -33.88 13.17 -27.96
C THR A 88 -34.54 14.50 -28.31
N THR A 89 -34.46 14.88 -29.59
CA THR A 89 -35.18 16.03 -30.13
C THR A 89 -36.67 15.74 -30.02
N LEU A 90 -37.36 16.40 -29.09
CA LEU A 90 -38.81 16.43 -29.06
C LEU A 90 -39.30 17.20 -30.31
N PRO A 91 -40.29 16.68 -31.06
CA PRO A 91 -40.79 17.39 -32.23
C PRO A 91 -41.54 18.66 -31.79
N ILE A 92 -41.03 19.81 -32.21
CA ILE A 92 -41.76 21.08 -32.15
C ILE A 92 -42.96 20.93 -33.08
N THR A 93 -44.17 20.93 -32.51
CA THR A 93 -45.40 21.05 -33.28
C THR A 93 -45.67 22.53 -33.54
N VAL A 94 -46.02 22.81 -34.79
CA VAL A 94 -46.18 24.11 -35.47
C VAL A 94 -47.11 25.07 -34.73
#